data_AF-A0A1H2CDI0-F1
#
_entry.id   AF-A0A1H2CDI0-F1
#
_cell.length_a   1.000
_cell.length_b   1.000
_cell.length_c   1.000
_cell.angle_alpha   90.00
_cell.angle_beta   90.00
_cell.angle_gamma   90.00
#
_symmetry.space_group_name_H-M   'P 1'
#
loop_
_entity.id
_entity.type
_entity.pdbx_description
1 polymer ?
#
loop_
_entity_poly.entity_id
_entity_poly.type
_entity_poly.pdbx_seq_one_letter_code
_entity_poly.pdbx_strand_id
1 'polypeptide(L)'
;MSTAPSTLGGIEEEIRLLRESQRALHDALAAAVRGREATAADLTAVQKRITAKTEQALPHDAAISQRIGSAIESSFTTAIRALTARWNEIVELLKKAGQRVDAALHDAERRRRQREDAEHQARQAQHRTV
;
A
#
# COMPACT_ATOMS: atom_id res chain seq x y z
N MET A 1 22.78 4.95 -40.81
CA MET A 1 21.36 4.93 -40.41
C MET A 1 21.22 3.91 -39.29
N SER A 2 20.94 4.35 -38.06
CA SER A 2 20.75 3.47 -36.90
C SER A 2 19.38 3.79 -36.31
N THR A 3 18.40 2.98 -36.65
CA THR A 3 17.05 3.05 -36.12
C THR A 3 17.07 2.48 -34.70
N ALA A 4 17.13 3.36 -33.70
CA ALA A 4 16.87 2.98 -32.33
C ALA A 4 15.43 2.43 -32.22
N PRO A 5 15.21 1.36 -31.45
CA PRO A 5 13.92 0.71 -31.38
C PRO A 5 12.91 1.66 -30.73
N SER A 6 11.85 2.00 -31.47
CA SER A 6 10.71 2.71 -30.93
C SER A 6 10.02 1.80 -29.92
N THR A 7 10.31 2.00 -28.63
CA THR A 7 9.49 1.46 -27.55
C THR A 7 8.08 2.01 -27.71
N LEU A 8 7.16 1.12 -28.11
CA LEU A 8 5.73 1.38 -28.23
C LEU A 8 5.20 1.95 -26.90
N GLY A 9 4.94 3.26 -26.91
CA GLY A 9 4.50 4.05 -25.76
C GLY A 9 5.42 5.25 -25.54
N GLY A 10 5.08 6.40 -26.15
CA GLY A 10 5.80 7.65 -25.90
C GLY A 10 5.73 8.08 -24.42
N ILE A 11 6.41 9.18 -24.08
CA ILE A 11 6.42 9.73 -22.70
C ILE A 11 5.00 9.93 -22.14
N GLU A 12 4.01 10.21 -22.98
CA GLU A 12 2.60 10.34 -22.56
C GLU A 12 2.00 9.03 -22.04
N GLU A 13 2.31 7.91 -22.69
CA GLU A 13 1.86 6.58 -22.29
C GLU A 13 2.57 6.15 -21.00
N GLU A 14 3.86 6.44 -20.87
CA GLU A 14 4.62 6.24 -19.65
C GLU A 14 3.99 7.01 -18.46
N ILE A 15 3.68 8.30 -18.65
CA ILE A 15 2.99 9.13 -17.64
C ILE A 15 1.61 8.55 -17.30
N ARG A 16 0.85 8.09 -18.31
CA ARG A 16 -0.47 7.49 -18.10
C ARG A 16 -0.39 6.25 -17.20
N LEU A 17 0.54 5.33 -17.50
CA LEU A 17 0.76 4.11 -16.74
C LEU A 17 1.26 4.39 -15.32
N LEU A 18 2.13 5.39 -15.14
CA LEU A 18 2.62 5.81 -13.82
C LEU A 18 1.49 6.39 -12.96
N ARG A 19 0.59 7.21 -13.54
CA ARG A 19 -0.59 7.71 -12.83
C ARG A 19 -1.58 6.61 -12.47
N GLU A 20 -1.76 5.61 -13.35
CA GLU A 20 -2.57 4.44 -13.05
C GLU A 20 -1.98 3.62 -11.90
N SER A 21 -0.67 3.38 -11.93
CA SER A 21 0.07 2.71 -10.86
C SER A 21 -0.02 3.47 -9.54
N GLN A 22 0.09 4.80 -9.58
CA GLN A 22 -0.03 5.66 -8.39
C GLN A 22 -1.41 5.51 -7.73
N ARG A 23 -2.49 5.56 -8.52
CA ARG A 23 -3.86 5.36 -8.01
C ARG A 23 -4.02 3.97 -7.39
N ALA A 24 -3.59 2.93 -8.10
CA ALA A 24 -3.67 1.56 -7.59
C ALA A 24 -2.91 1.39 -6.25
N LEU A 25 -1.73 2.03 -6.11
CA LEU A 25 -0.96 2.02 -4.86
C LEU A 25 -1.65 2.77 -3.72
N HIS A 26 -2.30 3.91 -4.01
CA HIS A 26 -3.10 4.62 -3.01
C HIS A 26 -4.29 3.79 -2.54
N ASP A 27 -5.01 3.15 -3.46
CA ASP A 27 -6.14 2.29 -3.13
C ASP A 27 -5.69 1.07 -2.32
N ALA A 28 -4.58 0.45 -2.70
CA ALA A 28 -3.98 -0.67 -1.98
C ALA A 28 -3.53 -0.26 -0.57
N LEU A 29 -2.93 0.91 -0.41
CA LEU A 29 -2.53 1.44 0.89
C LEU A 29 -3.74 1.67 1.80
N ALA A 30 -4.80 2.30 1.27
CA ALA A 30 -6.03 2.53 2.00
C ALA A 30 -6.71 1.21 2.40
N ALA A 31 -6.71 0.22 1.50
CA ALA A 31 -7.23 -1.12 1.80
C ALA A 31 -6.40 -1.84 2.87
N ALA A 32 -5.06 -1.74 2.82
CA ALA A 32 -4.18 -2.36 3.82
C ALA A 32 -4.38 -1.74 5.22
N VAL A 33 -4.54 -0.42 5.31
CA VAL A 33 -4.84 0.25 6.59
C VAL A 33 -6.17 -0.22 7.17
N ARG A 34 -7.24 -0.27 6.35
CA ARG A 34 -8.54 -0.81 6.78
C ARG A 34 -8.45 -2.29 7.16
N GLY A 35 -7.70 -3.10 6.41
CA GLY A 35 -7.49 -4.52 6.68
C GLY A 35 -6.80 -4.76 8.03
N ARG A 36 -5.82 -3.93 8.39
CA ARG A 36 -5.18 -3.95 9.71
C ARG A 36 -6.17 -3.73 10.84
N GLU A 37 -7.00 -2.69 10.72
CA GLU A 37 -8.00 -2.33 11.73
C GLU A 37 -9.07 -3.42 11.87
N ALA A 38 -9.58 -3.93 10.75
CA ALA A 38 -10.55 -5.03 10.73
C ALA A 38 -9.98 -6.30 11.38
N THR A 39 -8.75 -6.67 11.05
CA THR A 39 -8.08 -7.86 11.63
C THR A 39 -7.99 -7.77 13.15
N ALA A 40 -7.62 -6.59 13.68
CA ALA A 40 -7.53 -6.37 15.12
C ALA A 40 -8.91 -6.48 15.79
N ALA A 41 -9.93 -5.87 15.19
CA ALA A 41 -11.30 -5.93 15.69
C ALA A 41 -11.85 -7.37 15.71
N ASP A 42 -11.62 -8.12 14.64
CA ASP A 42 -12.05 -9.52 14.52
C ASP A 42 -11.39 -10.40 15.58
N LEU A 43 -10.07 -10.26 15.80
CA LEU A 43 -9.36 -11.01 16.83
C LEU A 43 -9.87 -10.69 18.23
N THR A 44 -10.12 -9.41 18.54
CA THR A 44 -10.72 -9.02 19.82
C THR A 44 -12.13 -9.60 19.99
N ALA A 45 -12.94 -9.62 18.93
CA ALA A 45 -14.28 -10.20 18.97
C ALA A 45 -14.24 -11.73 19.17
N VAL A 46 -13.31 -12.43 18.54
CA VAL A 46 -13.09 -13.87 18.73
C VAL A 46 -12.59 -14.14 20.15
N GLN A 47 -11.61 -13.39 20.64
CA GLN A 47 -11.10 -13.51 22.01
C GLN A 47 -12.26 -13.44 23.02
N LYS A 48 -13.06 -12.37 22.98
CA LYS A 48 -14.21 -12.18 23.87
C LYS A 48 -15.19 -13.34 23.82
N ARG A 49 -15.48 -13.84 22.62
CA ARG A 49 -16.42 -14.96 22.41
C ARG A 49 -15.89 -16.26 23.01
N ILE A 50 -14.61 -16.55 22.83
CA ILE A 50 -14.00 -17.77 23.39
C ILE A 50 -13.97 -17.65 24.92
N THR A 51 -13.52 -16.52 25.47
CA THR A 51 -13.52 -16.28 26.93
C THR A 51 -14.91 -16.49 27.53
N ALA A 52 -15.95 -15.88 26.95
CA ALA A 52 -17.32 -16.04 27.43
C ALA A 52 -17.80 -17.50 27.37
N LYS A 53 -17.47 -18.23 26.30
CA LYS A 53 -17.80 -19.65 26.19
C LYS A 53 -17.05 -20.52 27.20
N THR A 54 -15.80 -20.18 27.51
CA THR A 54 -15.01 -20.86 28.55
C THR A 54 -15.65 -20.67 29.92
N GLU A 55 -16.08 -19.46 30.26
CA GLU A 55 -16.78 -19.17 31.51
C GLU A 55 -18.10 -19.94 31.63
N GLN A 56 -18.87 -20.01 30.54
CA GLN A 56 -20.13 -20.77 30.50
C GLN A 56 -19.92 -22.29 30.66
N ALA A 57 -18.82 -22.82 30.13
CA ALA A 57 -18.52 -24.25 30.18
C ALA A 57 -17.99 -24.71 31.55
N LEU A 58 -17.41 -23.80 32.33
CA LEU A 58 -16.77 -24.10 33.62
C LEU A 58 -17.36 -23.26 34.76
N PRO A 59 -18.67 -23.38 35.06
CA PRO A 59 -19.37 -22.50 36.01
C PRO A 59 -18.96 -22.70 37.48
N HIS A 60 -18.34 -23.84 37.81
CA HIS A 60 -17.95 -24.20 39.18
C HIS A 60 -16.44 -24.32 39.39
N ASP A 61 -15.65 -24.26 38.31
CA ASP A 61 -14.20 -24.43 38.35
C ASP A 61 -13.47 -23.11 38.05
N ALA A 62 -13.61 -22.15 38.96
CA ALA A 62 -13.05 -20.79 38.80
C ALA A 62 -11.53 -20.80 38.53
N ALA A 63 -10.78 -21.69 39.19
CA ALA A 63 -9.33 -21.79 38.98
C ALA A 63 -8.96 -22.28 37.57
N ILE A 64 -9.71 -23.23 37.01
CA ILE A 64 -9.48 -23.73 35.65
C ILE A 64 -9.92 -22.68 34.64
N SER A 65 -11.10 -22.09 34.84
CA SER A 65 -11.63 -21.00 34.01
C SER A 65 -10.64 -19.83 33.93
N GLN A 66 -10.08 -19.39 35.06
CA GLN A 66 -9.07 -18.32 35.10
C GLN A 66 -7.79 -18.70 34.36
N ARG A 67 -7.26 -19.92 34.55
CA ARG A 67 -6.04 -20.37 33.85
C ARG A 67 -6.24 -20.39 32.33
N ILE A 68 -7.39 -20.87 31.87
CA ILE A 68 -7.73 -20.90 30.44
C ILE A 68 -7.94 -19.48 29.93
N GLY A 69 -8.64 -18.61 30.67
CA GLY A 69 -8.84 -17.21 30.34
C GLY A 69 -7.52 -16.47 30.14
N SER A 70 -6.57 -16.61 31.05
CA SER A 70 -5.23 -16.04 30.93
C SER A 70 -4.46 -16.59 29.74
N ALA A 71 -4.59 -17.89 29.43
CA ALA A 71 -3.97 -18.49 28.26
C ALA A 71 -4.55 -17.92 26.96
N ILE A 72 -5.88 -17.81 26.86
CA ILE A 72 -6.59 -17.18 25.74
C ILE A 72 -6.07 -15.74 25.56
N GLU A 73 -6.08 -14.93 26.60
CA GLU A 73 -5.63 -13.55 26.54
C GLU A 73 -4.19 -13.42 26.06
N SER A 74 -3.28 -14.23 26.60
CA SER A 74 -1.87 -14.24 26.21
C SER A 74 -1.68 -14.61 24.73
N SER A 75 -2.36 -15.67 24.26
CA SER A 75 -2.30 -16.11 22.87
C SER A 75 -2.86 -15.06 21.91
N PHE A 76 -4.03 -14.48 22.20
CA PHE A 76 -4.64 -13.46 21.35
C PHE A 76 -3.83 -12.15 21.34
N THR A 77 -3.28 -11.74 22.49
CA THR A 77 -2.40 -10.58 22.56
C THR A 77 -1.16 -10.76 21.68
N THR A 78 -0.57 -11.96 21.71
CA THR A 78 0.59 -12.30 20.88
C THR A 78 0.23 -12.29 19.40
N ALA A 79 -0.90 -12.91 19.03
CA ALA A 79 -1.39 -12.93 17.65
C ALA A 79 -1.69 -11.52 17.11
N ILE A 80 -2.38 -10.68 17.89
CA ILE A 80 -2.68 -9.29 17.54
C ILE A 80 -1.38 -8.50 17.30
N ARG A 81 -0.39 -8.63 18.18
CA ARG A 81 0.91 -7.95 18.02
C ARG A 81 1.63 -8.38 16.74
N ALA A 82 1.72 -9.70 16.51
CA ALA A 82 2.38 -10.24 15.32
C ALA A 82 1.70 -9.80 14.02
N LEU A 83 0.36 -9.88 13.96
CA LEU A 83 -0.41 -9.47 12.78
C LEU A 83 -0.36 -7.96 12.56
N THR A 84 -0.39 -7.16 13.63
CA THR A 84 -0.22 -5.70 13.54
C THR A 84 1.15 -5.34 12.98
N ALA A 85 2.21 -5.99 13.46
CA ALA A 85 3.56 -5.79 12.93
C ALA A 85 3.62 -6.15 11.44
N ARG A 86 3.03 -7.27 11.04
CA ARG A 86 2.99 -7.69 9.63
C ARG A 86 2.22 -6.71 8.75
N TRP A 87 1.09 -6.20 9.22
CA TRP A 87 0.35 -5.17 8.51
C TRP A 87 1.13 -3.86 8.37
N ASN A 88 1.86 -3.47 9.40
CA ASN A 88 2.73 -2.29 9.34
C ASN A 88 3.83 -2.47 8.29
N GLU A 89 4.44 -3.65 8.18
CA GLU A 89 5.41 -3.95 7.11
C GLU A 89 4.78 -3.79 5.72
N ILE A 90 3.58 -4.33 5.50
CA ILE A 90 2.86 -4.21 4.22
C ILE A 90 2.59 -2.74 3.89
N VAL A 91 2.10 -1.97 4.87
CA VAL A 91 1.83 -0.53 4.72
C VAL A 91 3.11 0.23 4.35
N GLU A 92 4.23 -0.05 5.00
CA GLU A 92 5.50 0.61 4.70
C GLU A 92 6.06 0.22 3.33
N LEU A 93 5.88 -1.03 2.89
CA LEU A 93 6.24 -1.44 1.54
C LEU A 93 5.41 -0.70 0.48
N LEU A 94 4.10 -0.57 0.69
CA LEU A 94 3.21 0.16 -0.20
C LEU A 94 3.56 1.65 -0.26
N LYS A 95 3.87 2.28 0.87
CA LYS A 95 4.34 3.68 0.91
C LYS A 95 5.63 3.87 0.12
N LYS A 96 6.61 2.99 0.31
CA LYS A 96 7.89 3.05 -0.42
C LYS A 96 7.69 2.85 -1.92
N ALA A 97 6.81 1.93 -2.33
CA ALA A 97 6.44 1.75 -3.72
C ALA A 97 5.79 3.02 -4.29
N GLY A 98 4.85 3.63 -3.55
CA GLY A 98 4.21 4.91 -3.91
C GLY A 98 5.23 6.02 -4.14
N GLN A 99 6.15 6.22 -3.19
CA GLN A 99 7.22 7.23 -3.31
C GLN A 99 8.09 7.04 -4.55
N ARG A 100 8.39 5.79 -4.93
CA ARG A 100 9.16 5.48 -6.14
C ARG A 100 8.37 5.79 -7.41
N VAL A 101 7.08 5.47 -7.44
CA VAL A 101 6.20 5.81 -8.58
C VAL A 101 6.03 7.32 -8.69
N ASP A 102 5.87 8.02 -7.57
CA ASP A 102 5.79 9.49 -7.55
C ASP A 102 7.07 10.09 -8.13
N ALA A 103 8.25 9.66 -7.68
CA ALA A 103 9.52 10.16 -8.20
C ALA A 103 9.64 9.92 -9.73
N ALA A 104 9.29 8.70 -10.18
CA ALA A 104 9.31 8.37 -11.60
C ALA A 104 8.32 9.22 -12.42
N LEU A 105 7.14 9.50 -11.87
CA LEU A 105 6.15 10.36 -12.51
C LEU A 105 6.66 11.80 -12.64
N HIS A 106 7.25 12.36 -11.58
CA HIS A 106 7.86 13.69 -11.63
C HIS A 106 8.97 13.75 -12.67
N ASP A 107 9.80 12.71 -12.79
CA ASP A 107 10.85 12.62 -13.80
C ASP A 107 10.31 12.54 -15.22
N ALA A 108 9.27 11.74 -15.45
CA ALA A 108 8.61 11.63 -16.75
C ALA A 108 7.96 12.97 -17.17
N GLU A 109 7.30 13.66 -16.24
CA GLU A 109 6.71 14.99 -16.49
C GLU A 109 7.78 16.06 -16.75
N ARG A 110 8.92 16.01 -16.07
CA ARG A 110 10.07 16.89 -16.37
C ARG A 110 10.61 16.64 -17.77
N ARG A 111 10.82 15.37 -18.16
CA ARG A 111 11.26 15.01 -19.51
C ARG A 111 10.28 15.47 -20.58
N ARG A 112 8.97 15.37 -20.31
CA ARG A 112 7.92 15.88 -21.21
C ARG A 112 8.08 17.38 -21.45
N ARG A 113 8.12 18.18 -20.38
CA ARG A 113 8.25 19.65 -20.47
C ARG A 113 9.51 20.06 -21.26
N GLN A 114 10.64 19.43 -20.98
CA GLN A 114 11.89 19.70 -21.70
C GLN A 114 11.79 19.44 -23.21
N ARG A 115 11.04 18.40 -23.62
CA ARG A 115 10.81 18.12 -25.04
C ARG A 115 9.89 19.16 -25.68
N GLU A 116 8.80 19.51 -25.00
CA GLU A 116 7.87 20.55 -25.46
C GLU A 116 8.61 21.89 -25.64
N ASP A 117 9.45 22.29 -24.68
CA ASP A 117 10.26 23.50 -24.76
C ASP A 117 11.25 23.48 -25.93
N ALA A 118 11.94 22.35 -26.14
CA ALA A 118 12.90 22.19 -27.23
C ALA A 118 12.19 22.24 -28.61
N GLU A 119 11.01 21.64 -28.73
CA GLU A 119 10.20 21.73 -29.95
C GLU A 119 9.73 23.16 -30.23
N HIS A 120 9.29 23.89 -29.20
CA HIS A 120 8.90 25.30 -29.34
C HIS A 120 10.07 26.17 -29.79
N GLN A 121 11.26 25.98 -29.21
CA GLN A 121 12.47 26.70 -29.62
C GLN A 121 12.86 26.39 -31.06
N ALA A 122 12.81 25.11 -31.47
CA ALA A 122 13.11 24.70 -32.84
C ALA A 122 12.16 25.33 -33.86
N ARG A 123 10.85 25.36 -33.58
CA ARG A 123 9.86 26.01 -34.44
C ARG A 123 10.09 27.52 -34.55
N GLN A 124 10.41 28.19 -33.44
CA GLN A 124 10.72 29.63 -33.44
C GLN A 124 12.00 29.95 -34.25
N ALA A 125 13.03 29.11 -34.16
CA ALA A 125 14.25 29.27 -34.94
C ALA A 125 13.99 29.14 -36.44
N GLN A 126 13.21 28.13 -36.85
CA GLN A 126 12.83 27.91 -38.26
C GLN A 126 12.03 29.08 -38.84
N HIS A 127 11.08 29.65 -38.09
CA HIS A 127 10.32 30.83 -38.54
C HIS A 127 11.13 32.13 -38.61
N ARG A 128 12.28 32.21 -37.93
CA ARG A 128 13.19 33.37 -37.98
C ARG A 128 14.18 33.34 -39.14
N THR A 129 14.33 32.19 -39.81
CA THR A 129 15.30 32.00 -40.90
C THR A 129 14.68 32.09 -42.29
N VAL A 130 13.38 32.42 -42.38
CA VAL A 130 12.62 32.61 -43.63
C VAL A 130 12.28 34.08 -43.80
#